data_AF-A0AA51R651-F1
#
_entry.id   AF-A0AA51R651-F1
#
_cell.length_a   1.000
_cell.length_b   1.000
_cell.length_c   1.000
_cell.angle_alpha   90.00
_cell.angle_beta   90.00
_cell.angle_gamma   90.00
#
_symmetry.space_group_name_H-M   'P 1'
#
loop_
_entity.id
_entity.type
_entity.pdbx_description
1 polymer ?
#
loop_
_entity_poly.entity_id
_entity_poly.type
_entity_poly.pdbx_seq_one_letter_code
_entity_poly.pdbx_strand_id
1 'polypeptide(L)'
;MRYQLKSIFRNRITLTVLVIIIILNLYTVINLEREAYSSKSKIVDNLELELIQAKEANARNKDSVKARYKDPEILSLHDNYTKLREWLIKNKERMIEIYKNLNPEEYSDELLAMEIMEIRTVMDVNADFEENRPLSEDIFKEEITMLGLKEELPVDFNKIINNAFYTFNIKEDRHAIYDGLKSIITRLLDLYKTKEKRLELDIASPWTFYVRKVGFEGFSVPVLCTIFLVYTCAMVVEDRKSRSMQLVKVLPKNRGYIFGHYYTAILLSVFIILIISFLIPILFMGIRHGFGGLRNLILVDPKGFTSFNGYEHVDIWGTLGIGRFATSSMNMNHGAMPSNQLELYPLWKVMGLSMIPAILKLLFLTLLGVGIGLCISNKNTSILVTSLVAVIYIVFQLYGSDMLFNPLSIGSAWNITLGGMAFTWVRAVVVLVVALIASTTIIYIIINKQDFNV
;
A
#
# COMPACT_ATOMS: atom_id res chain seq x y z
N MET A 1 -34.71 -15.26 1.23
CA MET A 1 -33.47 -14.54 0.84
C MET A 1 -33.59 -13.76 -0.48
N ARG A 2 -33.87 -14.38 -1.65
CA ARG A 2 -33.95 -13.68 -2.96
C ARG A 2 -34.87 -12.45 -2.97
N TYR A 3 -36.10 -12.57 -2.49
CA TYR A 3 -37.07 -11.45 -2.46
C TYR A 3 -36.65 -10.32 -1.51
N GLN A 4 -36.00 -10.64 -0.39
CA GLN A 4 -35.49 -9.65 0.55
C GLN A 4 -34.32 -8.87 -0.03
N LEU A 5 -33.35 -9.54 -0.66
CA LEU A 5 -32.28 -8.84 -1.39
C LEU A 5 -32.85 -7.91 -2.46
N LYS A 6 -33.84 -8.37 -3.23
CA LYS A 6 -34.53 -7.51 -4.22
C LYS A 6 -35.20 -6.29 -3.57
N SER A 7 -35.77 -6.44 -2.38
CA SER A 7 -36.35 -5.34 -1.61
C SER A 7 -35.27 -4.36 -1.13
N ILE A 8 -34.16 -4.88 -0.59
CA ILE A 8 -33.03 -4.08 -0.10
C ILE A 8 -32.45 -3.22 -1.25
N PHE A 9 -32.28 -3.77 -2.44
CA PHE A 9 -31.76 -3.03 -3.60
C PHE A 9 -32.77 -2.07 -4.24
N ARG A 10 -34.07 -2.22 -3.97
CA ARG A 10 -35.09 -1.22 -4.33
C ARG A 10 -35.22 -0.10 -3.31
N ASN A 11 -34.58 -0.25 -2.13
CA ASN A 11 -34.61 0.76 -1.09
C ASN A 11 -33.78 1.99 -1.51
N ARG A 12 -34.35 3.18 -1.30
CA ARG A 12 -33.68 4.46 -1.54
C ARG A 12 -32.37 4.58 -0.74
N ILE A 13 -32.32 4.06 0.48
CA ILE A 13 -31.11 4.09 1.33
C ILE A 13 -29.95 3.35 0.65
N THR A 14 -30.20 2.15 0.15
CA THR A 14 -29.20 1.34 -0.57
C THR A 14 -28.72 2.04 -1.84
N LEU A 15 -29.63 2.63 -2.61
CA LEU A 15 -29.28 3.38 -3.82
C LEU A 15 -28.42 4.61 -3.49
N THR A 16 -28.79 5.37 -2.46
CA THR A 16 -28.00 6.53 -2.02
C THR A 16 -26.59 6.13 -1.59
N VAL A 17 -26.45 5.06 -0.79
CA VAL A 17 -25.14 4.55 -0.36
C VAL A 17 -24.30 4.09 -1.55
N LEU A 18 -24.90 3.35 -2.49
CA LEU A 18 -24.21 2.92 -3.71
C LEU A 18 -23.70 4.12 -4.52
N VAL A 19 -24.53 5.15 -4.71
CA VAL A 19 -24.15 6.38 -5.43
C VAL A 19 -23.02 7.11 -4.72
N ILE A 20 -23.07 7.27 -3.39
CA ILE A 20 -22.00 7.90 -2.62
C ILE A 20 -20.66 7.17 -2.83
N ILE A 21 -20.66 5.84 -2.75
CA ILE A 21 -19.43 5.05 -2.91
C ILE A 21 -18.90 5.14 -4.35
N ILE A 22 -19.79 5.12 -5.35
CA ILE A 22 -19.39 5.32 -6.76
C ILE A 22 -18.73 6.69 -6.93
N ILE A 23 -19.29 7.77 -6.35
CA ILE A 23 -18.69 9.11 -6.41
C ILE A 23 -17.31 9.13 -5.75
N LEU A 24 -17.16 8.49 -4.58
CA LEU A 24 -15.87 8.37 -3.89
C LEU A 24 -14.83 7.61 -4.73
N ASN A 25 -15.25 6.59 -5.48
CA ASN A 25 -14.36 5.84 -6.36
C ASN A 25 -14.01 6.63 -7.63
N LEU A 26 -14.96 7.38 -8.20
CA LEU A 26 -14.72 8.27 -9.34
C LEU A 26 -13.70 9.36 -9.01
N TYR A 27 -13.73 9.92 -7.80
CA TYR A 27 -12.70 10.85 -7.34
C TYR A 27 -11.29 10.28 -7.48
N THR A 28 -11.08 9.04 -7.03
CA THR A 28 -9.78 8.35 -7.13
C THR A 28 -9.39 8.09 -8.58
N VAL A 29 -10.35 7.67 -9.44
CA VAL A 29 -10.12 7.46 -10.88
C VAL A 29 -9.68 8.76 -11.56
N ILE A 30 -10.41 9.87 -11.32
CA ILE A 30 -10.12 11.18 -11.92
C ILE A 30 -8.72 11.67 -11.50
N ASN A 31 -8.39 11.54 -10.21
CA ASN A 31 -7.08 11.95 -9.72
C ASN A 31 -5.95 11.10 -10.32
N LEU A 32 -6.14 9.78 -10.41
CA LEU A 32 -5.15 8.87 -10.99
C LEU A 32 -4.93 9.17 -12.49
N GLU A 33 -6.00 9.41 -13.24
CA GLU A 33 -5.93 9.81 -14.65
C GLU A 33 -5.20 11.15 -14.84
N ARG A 34 -5.49 12.14 -13.98
CA ARG A 34 -4.81 13.44 -14.01
C ARG A 34 -3.31 13.32 -13.70
N GLU A 35 -2.96 12.46 -12.74
CA GLU A 35 -1.57 12.21 -12.39
C GLU A 35 -0.84 11.46 -13.49
N ALA A 36 -1.44 10.40 -14.05
CA ALA A 36 -0.88 9.67 -15.18
C ALA A 36 -0.64 10.58 -16.39
N TYR A 37 -1.58 11.48 -16.69
CA TYR A 37 -1.42 12.46 -17.78
C TYR A 37 -0.27 13.45 -17.54
N SER A 38 -0.01 13.85 -16.29
CA SER A 38 1.06 14.80 -15.94
C SER A 38 2.38 14.13 -15.51
N SER A 39 2.41 12.80 -15.44
CA SER A 39 3.58 12.03 -14.97
C SER A 39 4.81 12.29 -15.83
N LYS A 40 4.66 12.23 -17.16
CA LYS A 40 5.75 12.42 -18.13
C LYS A 40 6.52 13.71 -17.89
N SER A 41 5.80 14.85 -17.87
CA SER A 41 6.44 16.15 -17.73
C SER A 41 7.13 16.26 -16.38
N LYS A 42 6.49 15.80 -15.29
CA LYS A 42 7.09 15.82 -13.95
C LYS A 42 8.35 14.96 -13.85
N ILE A 43 8.35 13.77 -14.46
CA ILE A 43 9.52 12.89 -14.47
C ILE A 43 10.68 13.58 -15.20
N VAL A 44 10.41 14.13 -16.39
CA VAL A 44 11.43 14.85 -17.17
C VAL A 44 11.95 16.07 -16.40
N ASP A 45 11.07 16.91 -15.86
CA ASP A 45 11.44 18.11 -15.10
C ASP A 45 12.31 17.77 -13.88
N ASN A 46 11.94 16.71 -13.13
CA ASN A 46 12.71 16.24 -11.99
C ASN A 46 14.09 15.71 -12.40
N LEU A 47 14.16 14.90 -13.46
CA LEU A 47 15.43 14.37 -13.96
C LEU A 47 16.34 15.49 -14.48
N GLU A 48 15.79 16.49 -15.17
CA GLU A 48 16.54 17.66 -15.64
C GLU A 48 17.08 18.48 -14.46
N LEU A 49 16.29 18.70 -13.42
CA LEU A 49 16.73 19.38 -12.21
C LEU A 49 17.86 18.61 -11.51
N GLU A 50 17.70 17.30 -11.34
CA GLU A 50 18.74 16.44 -10.77
C GLU A 50 20.02 16.44 -11.62
N LEU A 51 19.88 16.47 -12.95
CA LEU A 51 21.02 16.53 -13.87
C LEU A 51 21.79 17.84 -13.70
N ILE A 52 21.11 18.98 -13.60
CA ILE A 52 21.73 20.29 -13.38
C ILE A 52 22.50 20.28 -12.06
N GLN A 53 21.86 19.82 -10.98
CA GLN A 53 22.49 19.73 -9.66
C GLN A 53 23.71 18.79 -9.66
N ALA A 54 23.62 17.64 -10.34
CA ALA A 54 24.72 16.70 -10.45
C ALA A 54 25.91 17.28 -11.21
N LYS A 55 25.68 17.98 -12.33
CA LYS A 55 26.72 18.67 -13.11
C LYS A 55 27.43 19.74 -12.29
N GLU A 56 26.69 20.61 -11.63
CA GLU A 56 27.26 21.67 -10.79
C GLU A 56 28.04 21.11 -9.59
N ALA A 57 27.51 20.07 -8.94
CA ALA A 57 28.19 19.42 -7.81
C ALA A 57 29.48 18.74 -8.27
N ASN A 58 29.48 18.08 -9.44
CA ASN A 58 30.67 17.42 -9.98
C ASN A 58 31.76 18.45 -10.37
N ALA A 59 31.38 19.56 -11.02
CA ALA A 59 32.30 20.63 -11.38
C ALA A 59 32.95 21.25 -10.14
N ARG A 60 32.14 21.62 -9.13
CA ARG A 60 32.65 22.18 -7.86
C ARG A 60 33.59 21.20 -7.14
N ASN A 61 33.28 19.91 -7.15
CA ASN A 61 34.13 18.90 -6.52
C ASN A 61 35.50 18.81 -7.23
N LYS A 62 35.52 18.75 -8.58
CA LYS A 62 36.77 18.73 -9.35
C LYS A 62 37.68 19.92 -9.02
N ASP A 63 37.13 21.12 -8.98
CA ASP A 63 37.89 22.34 -8.71
C ASP A 63 38.44 22.34 -7.27
N SER A 64 37.60 21.93 -6.30
CA SER A 64 38.00 21.84 -4.89
C SER A 64 39.11 20.82 -4.66
N VAL A 65 39.02 19.64 -5.27
CA VAL A 65 40.01 18.58 -5.13
C VAL A 65 41.37 19.02 -5.67
N LYS A 66 41.40 19.59 -6.87
CA LYS A 66 42.64 20.09 -7.49
C LYS A 66 43.30 21.21 -6.69
N ALA A 67 42.50 22.04 -6.01
CA ALA A 67 43.01 23.11 -5.17
C ALA A 67 43.53 22.62 -3.81
N ARG A 68 42.91 21.58 -3.24
CA ARG A 68 43.16 21.12 -1.86
C ARG A 68 44.21 20.01 -1.77
N TYR A 69 44.26 19.10 -2.74
CA TYR A 69 45.11 17.92 -2.69
C TYR A 69 46.19 17.96 -3.77
N LYS A 70 47.41 17.57 -3.39
CA LYS A 70 48.58 17.46 -4.29
C LYS A 70 49.18 16.06 -4.32
N ASP A 71 48.72 15.19 -3.43
CA ASP A 71 49.16 13.80 -3.36
C ASP A 71 48.61 13.02 -4.57
N PRO A 72 49.47 12.40 -5.40
CA PRO A 72 49.04 11.61 -6.56
C PRO A 72 48.08 10.46 -6.24
N GLU A 73 48.21 9.83 -5.06
CA GLU A 73 47.35 8.71 -4.67
C GLU A 73 45.93 9.20 -4.37
N ILE A 74 45.81 10.27 -3.58
CA ILE A 74 44.54 10.91 -3.28
C ILE A 74 43.89 11.45 -4.56
N LEU A 75 44.67 12.09 -5.43
CA LEU A 75 44.19 12.57 -6.73
C LEU A 75 43.67 11.42 -7.61
N SER A 76 44.35 10.27 -7.65
CA SER A 76 43.88 9.09 -8.38
C SER A 76 42.55 8.56 -7.85
N LEU A 77 42.29 8.63 -6.54
CA LEU A 77 41.03 8.21 -5.93
C LEU A 77 39.89 9.17 -6.31
N HIS A 78 40.15 10.48 -6.27
CA HIS A 78 39.19 11.48 -6.71
C HIS A 78 38.91 11.41 -8.21
N ASP A 79 39.92 11.13 -9.05
CA ASP A 79 39.72 10.94 -10.49
C ASP A 79 38.83 9.72 -10.78
N ASN A 80 39.01 8.62 -10.05
CA ASN A 80 38.17 7.43 -10.17
C ASN A 80 36.70 7.71 -9.81
N TYR A 81 36.46 8.39 -8.69
CA TYR A 81 35.11 8.82 -8.30
C TYR A 81 34.51 9.87 -9.25
N THR A 82 35.35 10.73 -9.82
CA THR A 82 34.92 11.72 -10.81
C THR A 82 34.43 11.05 -12.09
N LYS A 83 35.14 10.02 -12.58
CA LYS A 83 34.70 9.21 -13.73
C LYS A 83 33.35 8.55 -13.48
N LEU A 84 33.13 8.03 -12.27
CA LEU A 84 31.84 7.49 -11.86
C LEU A 84 30.72 8.53 -11.99
N ARG A 85 30.92 9.73 -11.46
CA ARG A 85 29.92 10.81 -11.55
C ARG A 85 29.66 11.25 -12.98
N GLU A 86 30.70 11.34 -13.81
CA GLU A 86 30.54 11.66 -15.23
C GLU A 86 29.73 10.60 -15.98
N TRP A 87 29.97 9.32 -15.70
CA TRP A 87 29.19 8.22 -16.26
C TRP A 87 27.72 8.30 -15.83
N LEU A 88 27.44 8.54 -14.54
CA LEU A 88 26.07 8.73 -14.03
C LEU A 88 25.36 9.92 -14.68
N ILE A 89 26.06 11.04 -14.86
CA ILE A 89 25.54 12.23 -15.56
C ILE A 89 25.17 11.88 -17.00
N LYS A 90 26.05 11.18 -17.73
CA LYS A 90 25.81 10.77 -19.12
C LYS A 90 24.63 9.79 -19.22
N ASN A 91 24.55 8.83 -18.29
CA ASN A 91 23.42 7.90 -18.21
C ASN A 91 22.10 8.66 -17.99
N LYS A 92 22.10 9.65 -17.09
CA LYS A 92 20.93 10.49 -16.82
C LYS A 92 20.51 11.37 -18.01
N GLU A 93 21.47 11.93 -18.75
CA GLU A 93 21.20 12.63 -20.02
C GLU A 93 20.48 11.73 -21.02
N ARG A 94 20.95 10.48 -21.17
CA ARG A 94 20.34 9.51 -22.06
C ARG A 94 18.94 9.11 -21.60
N MET A 95 18.74 8.87 -20.30
CA MET A 95 17.41 8.60 -19.75
C MET A 95 16.43 9.74 -20.03
N ILE A 96 16.84 11.00 -19.85
CA ILE A 96 15.99 12.18 -20.16
C ILE A 96 15.61 12.21 -21.63
N GLU A 97 16.55 11.96 -22.54
CA GLU A 97 16.28 11.91 -23.98
C GLU A 97 15.22 10.86 -24.32
N ILE A 98 15.33 9.68 -23.70
CA ILE A 98 14.35 8.60 -23.88
C ILE A 98 13.01 9.02 -23.28
N TYR A 99 12.96 9.49 -22.03
CA TYR A 99 11.72 9.90 -21.37
C TYR A 99 10.99 11.01 -22.12
N LYS A 100 11.69 11.94 -22.79
CA LYS A 100 11.08 12.96 -23.66
C LYS A 100 10.33 12.35 -24.85
N ASN A 101 10.85 11.27 -25.41
CA ASN A 101 10.32 10.62 -26.60
C ASN A 101 9.38 9.43 -26.27
N LEU A 102 9.39 8.92 -25.04
CA LEU A 102 8.59 7.77 -24.62
C LEU A 102 7.14 8.14 -24.27
N ASN A 103 6.24 7.19 -24.44
CA ASN A 103 4.93 7.24 -23.81
C ASN A 103 5.05 6.61 -22.40
N PRO A 104 4.56 7.24 -21.30
CA PRO A 104 4.75 6.71 -19.93
C PRO A 104 4.19 5.31 -19.70
N GLU A 105 3.22 4.90 -20.53
CA GLU A 105 2.60 3.58 -20.48
C GLU A 105 3.41 2.51 -21.23
N GLU A 106 4.32 2.91 -22.12
CA GLU A 106 5.19 2.04 -22.92
C GLU A 106 6.61 2.08 -22.35
N TYR A 107 6.87 1.28 -21.33
CA TYR A 107 8.19 1.22 -20.69
C TYR A 107 9.20 0.55 -21.63
N SER A 108 10.37 1.17 -21.89
CA SER A 108 11.38 0.57 -22.77
C SER A 108 12.35 -0.34 -22.01
N ASP A 109 12.71 -1.46 -22.63
CA ASP A 109 13.74 -2.36 -22.09
C ASP A 109 15.09 -1.64 -21.92
N GLU A 110 15.39 -0.67 -22.79
CA GLU A 110 16.59 0.19 -22.72
C GLU A 110 16.57 1.05 -21.44
N LEU A 111 15.43 1.64 -21.10
CA LEU A 111 15.30 2.46 -19.90
C LEU A 111 15.42 1.61 -18.62
N LEU A 112 14.75 0.45 -18.60
CA LEU A 112 14.85 -0.47 -17.47
C LEU A 112 16.30 -0.95 -17.26
N ALA A 113 17.02 -1.24 -18.34
CA ALA A 113 18.43 -1.59 -18.31
C ALA A 113 19.29 -0.48 -17.70
N MET A 114 19.10 0.77 -18.13
CA MET A 114 19.83 1.92 -17.59
C MET A 114 19.54 2.18 -16.11
N GLU A 115 18.29 2.04 -15.67
CA GLU A 115 17.93 2.15 -14.25
C GLU A 115 18.59 1.05 -13.42
N ILE A 116 18.58 -0.20 -13.91
CA ILE A 116 19.26 -1.31 -13.24
C ILE A 116 20.76 -1.03 -13.13
N MET A 117 21.40 -0.53 -14.19
CA MET A 117 22.84 -0.20 -14.18
C MET A 117 23.17 0.93 -13.19
N GLU A 118 22.37 1.99 -13.15
CA GLU A 118 22.56 3.09 -12.18
C GLU A 118 22.47 2.57 -10.75
N ILE A 119 21.40 1.83 -10.42
CA ILE A 119 21.16 1.35 -9.06
C ILE A 119 22.21 0.33 -8.63
N ARG A 120 22.64 -0.56 -9.55
CA ARG A 120 23.77 -1.48 -9.31
C ARG A 120 25.05 -0.74 -8.97
N THR A 121 25.35 0.31 -9.73
CA THR A 121 26.55 1.12 -9.51
C THR A 121 26.54 1.77 -8.13
N VAL A 122 25.39 2.30 -7.69
CA VAL A 122 25.24 2.86 -6.34
C VAL A 122 25.32 1.76 -5.27
N MET A 123 24.77 0.58 -5.54
CA MET A 123 24.89 -0.58 -4.64
C MET A 123 26.36 -0.99 -4.45
N ASP A 124 27.13 -1.03 -5.54
CA ASP A 124 28.55 -1.41 -5.53
C ASP A 124 29.44 -0.43 -4.77
N VAL A 125 29.12 0.88 -4.82
CA VAL A 125 29.77 1.89 -3.95
C VAL A 125 29.54 1.59 -2.46
N ASN A 126 28.41 0.97 -2.12
CA ASN A 126 28.03 0.63 -0.75
C ASN A 126 28.36 -0.82 -0.35
N ALA A 127 29.02 -1.60 -1.21
CA ALA A 127 29.43 -2.98 -0.91
C ALA A 127 30.37 -3.05 0.30
N ASP A 128 30.30 -4.13 1.08
CA ASP A 128 31.12 -4.39 2.26
C ASP A 128 31.45 -5.89 2.31
N PHE A 129 32.65 -6.24 1.84
CA PHE A 129 33.08 -7.65 1.73
C PHE A 129 33.24 -8.33 3.09
N GLU A 130 33.55 -7.59 4.15
CA GLU A 130 33.74 -8.15 5.50
C GLU A 130 32.41 -8.64 6.10
N GLU A 131 31.30 -8.04 5.66
CA GLU A 131 29.95 -8.31 6.17
C GLU A 131 29.06 -9.00 5.13
N ASN A 132 29.69 -9.72 4.18
CA ASN A 132 29.02 -10.50 3.16
C ASN A 132 28.06 -9.67 2.26
N ARG A 133 28.46 -8.43 1.93
CA ARG A 133 27.81 -7.55 0.95
C ARG A 133 28.75 -7.36 -0.25
N PRO A 134 28.85 -8.36 -1.15
CA PRO A 134 29.78 -8.33 -2.27
C PRO A 134 29.32 -7.34 -3.35
N LEU A 135 29.96 -7.35 -4.53
CA LEU A 135 29.49 -6.54 -5.65
C LEU A 135 28.18 -7.12 -6.22
N SER A 136 27.39 -6.26 -6.85
CA SER A 136 26.13 -6.57 -7.52
C SER A 136 26.31 -7.63 -8.60
N GLU A 137 27.46 -7.67 -9.27
CA GLU A 137 27.80 -8.69 -10.26
C GLU A 137 27.93 -10.08 -9.64
N ASP A 138 28.39 -10.20 -8.39
CA ASP A 138 28.51 -11.49 -7.71
C ASP A 138 27.13 -12.03 -7.29
N ILE A 139 26.17 -11.14 -7.00
CA ILE A 139 24.82 -11.51 -6.57
C ILE A 139 23.90 -11.81 -7.75
N PHE A 140 23.94 -10.97 -8.79
CA PHE A 140 22.99 -11.00 -9.90
C PHE A 140 23.66 -11.48 -11.21
N LYS A 141 24.74 -12.26 -11.10
CA LYS A 141 25.59 -12.67 -12.23
C LYS A 141 24.81 -13.26 -13.40
N GLU A 142 23.90 -14.18 -13.08
CA GLU A 142 23.09 -14.90 -14.06
C GLU A 142 22.15 -13.93 -14.78
N GLU A 143 21.46 -13.08 -14.02
CA GLU A 143 20.58 -12.06 -14.56
C GLU A 143 21.31 -11.07 -15.45
N ILE A 144 22.37 -10.45 -14.95
CA ILE A 144 23.14 -9.45 -15.69
C ILE A 144 23.66 -10.04 -17.01
N THR A 145 24.12 -11.29 -16.99
CA THR A 145 24.62 -11.99 -18.17
C THR A 145 23.50 -12.28 -19.17
N MET A 146 22.35 -12.79 -18.71
CA MET A 146 21.18 -13.04 -19.57
C MET A 146 20.66 -11.77 -20.23
N LEU A 147 20.75 -10.63 -19.54
CA LEU A 147 20.23 -9.35 -19.97
C LEU A 147 21.18 -8.54 -20.85
N GLY A 148 22.40 -9.03 -21.07
CA GLY A 148 23.42 -8.29 -21.80
C GLY A 148 23.87 -7.00 -21.10
N LEU A 149 23.67 -6.89 -19.77
CA LEU A 149 24.01 -5.71 -18.96
C LEU A 149 25.49 -5.70 -18.49
N LYS A 150 26.37 -6.38 -19.24
CA LYS A 150 27.81 -6.48 -18.97
C LYS A 150 28.59 -5.27 -19.52
N GLU A 151 28.10 -4.07 -19.27
CA GLU A 151 28.88 -2.89 -19.62
C GLU A 151 30.05 -2.77 -18.63
N GLU A 152 31.27 -2.63 -19.15
CA GLU A 152 32.43 -2.32 -18.32
C GLU A 152 32.29 -0.90 -17.80
N LEU A 153 32.04 -0.77 -16.50
CA LEU A 153 31.97 0.54 -15.85
C LEU A 153 33.38 1.17 -15.83
N PRO A 154 33.51 2.49 -16.09
CA PRO A 154 34.81 3.16 -16.18
C PRO A 154 35.45 3.44 -14.80
N VAL A 155 35.24 2.54 -13.82
CA VAL A 155 35.44 2.77 -12.39
C VAL A 155 36.02 1.52 -11.73
N ASP A 156 37.04 1.72 -10.88
CA ASP A 156 37.54 0.69 -9.96
C ASP A 156 36.82 0.81 -8.61
N PHE A 157 35.90 -0.11 -8.31
CA PHE A 157 35.13 -0.08 -7.06
C PHE A 157 35.97 -0.32 -5.81
N ASN A 158 37.07 -1.07 -5.89
CA ASN A 158 37.93 -1.33 -4.73
C ASN A 158 38.57 -0.03 -4.21
N LYS A 159 38.84 0.92 -5.11
CA LYS A 159 39.34 2.26 -4.76
C LYS A 159 38.29 3.14 -4.08
N ILE A 160 37.00 2.86 -4.27
CA ILE A 160 35.90 3.63 -3.66
C ILE A 160 35.49 3.00 -2.32
N ILE A 161 35.32 1.67 -2.29
CA ILE A 161 34.83 0.90 -1.14
C ILE A 161 35.74 1.01 0.08
N ASN A 162 37.05 1.16 -0.12
CA ASN A 162 38.06 1.22 0.95
C ASN A 162 38.42 2.65 1.35
N ASN A 163 37.68 3.65 0.86
CA ASN A 163 38.06 5.05 1.01
C ASN A 163 37.05 5.85 1.85
N ALA A 164 37.53 6.33 3.00
CA ALA A 164 36.78 7.15 3.95
C ALA A 164 36.21 8.47 3.38
N PHE A 165 36.71 8.96 2.23
CA PHE A 165 36.13 10.14 1.55
C PHE A 165 34.78 9.86 0.89
N TYR A 166 34.49 8.59 0.58
CA TYR A 166 33.34 8.20 -0.25
C TYR A 166 32.43 7.15 0.37
N THR A 167 32.94 6.39 1.34
CA THR A 167 32.11 5.51 2.17
C THR A 167 31.38 6.30 3.24
N PHE A 168 30.11 5.96 3.50
CA PHE A 168 29.40 6.48 4.66
C PHE A 168 30.18 6.17 5.94
N ASN A 169 30.37 7.19 6.79
CA ASN A 169 31.07 7.05 8.06
C ASN A 169 30.31 6.16 9.06
N ILE A 170 29.02 5.92 8.83
CA ILE A 170 28.15 5.06 9.65
C ILE A 170 27.91 3.77 8.87
N LYS A 171 28.44 2.66 9.39
CA LYS A 171 28.40 1.33 8.75
C LYS A 171 26.96 0.84 8.56
N GLU A 172 26.11 1.10 9.54
CA GLU A 172 24.70 0.73 9.55
C GLU A 172 23.92 1.40 8.40
N ASP A 173 24.18 2.67 8.11
CA ASP A 173 23.52 3.40 7.03
C ASP A 173 23.95 2.87 5.66
N ARG A 174 25.26 2.60 5.49
CA ARG A 174 25.80 1.97 4.27
C ARG A 174 25.10 0.62 3.99
N HIS A 175 24.98 -0.21 5.02
CA HIS A 175 24.36 -1.53 4.92
C HIS A 175 22.87 -1.43 4.58
N ALA A 176 22.14 -0.53 5.22
CA ALA A 176 20.73 -0.29 4.93
C ALA A 176 20.51 0.18 3.49
N ILE A 177 21.37 1.06 2.98
CA ILE A 177 21.35 1.50 1.58
C ILE A 177 21.60 0.31 0.64
N TYR A 178 22.65 -0.47 0.90
CA TYR A 178 22.99 -1.64 0.10
C TYR A 178 21.83 -2.65 0.03
N ASP A 179 21.27 -3.04 1.19
CA ASP A 179 20.18 -4.01 1.28
C ASP A 179 18.89 -3.48 0.63
N GLY A 180 18.65 -2.16 0.74
CA GLY A 180 17.55 -1.48 0.06
C GLY A 180 17.68 -1.49 -1.46
N LEU A 181 18.85 -1.10 -1.98
CA LEU A 181 19.14 -1.12 -3.42
C LEU A 181 19.07 -2.54 -4.00
N LYS A 182 19.54 -3.54 -3.25
CA LYS A 182 19.40 -4.97 -3.61
C LYS A 182 17.94 -5.36 -3.84
N SER A 183 17.03 -4.89 -2.96
CA SER A 183 15.59 -5.14 -3.10
C SER A 183 15.00 -4.45 -4.34
N ILE A 184 15.44 -3.22 -4.63
CA ILE A 184 15.01 -2.49 -5.83
C ILE A 184 15.48 -3.21 -7.10
N ILE A 185 16.76 -3.60 -7.17
CA ILE A 185 17.32 -4.35 -8.32
C ILE A 185 16.57 -5.66 -8.51
N THR A 186 16.31 -6.40 -7.43
CA THR A 186 15.57 -7.67 -7.49
C THR A 186 14.19 -7.47 -8.14
N ARG A 187 13.46 -6.41 -7.74
CA ARG A 187 12.18 -6.05 -8.36
C ARG A 187 12.31 -5.70 -9.84
N LEU A 188 13.29 -4.86 -10.21
CA LEU A 188 13.47 -4.44 -11.60
C LEU A 188 13.89 -5.59 -12.52
N LEU A 189 14.75 -6.50 -12.03
CA LEU A 189 15.13 -7.71 -12.74
C LEU A 189 13.94 -8.66 -12.94
N ASP A 190 13.06 -8.80 -11.94
CA ASP A 190 11.83 -9.58 -12.08
C ASP A 190 10.88 -8.98 -13.14
N LEU A 191 10.71 -7.66 -13.15
CA LEU A 191 9.94 -6.96 -14.19
C LEU A 191 10.52 -7.19 -15.59
N TYR A 192 11.84 -7.10 -15.73
CA TYR A 192 12.50 -7.39 -17.00
C TYR A 192 12.23 -8.84 -17.44
N LYS A 193 12.45 -9.82 -16.55
CA LYS A 193 12.33 -11.25 -16.86
C LYS A 193 10.90 -11.63 -17.24
N THR A 194 9.92 -11.11 -16.50
CA THR A 194 8.52 -11.50 -16.65
C THR A 194 7.81 -10.70 -17.74
N LYS A 195 8.38 -9.58 -18.20
CA LYS A 195 7.75 -8.60 -19.09
C LYS A 195 6.38 -8.14 -18.58
N GLU A 196 6.22 -8.11 -17.26
CA GLU A 196 5.02 -7.62 -16.60
C GLU A 196 4.94 -6.10 -16.66
N LYS A 197 3.71 -5.57 -16.71
CA LYS A 197 3.49 -4.13 -16.68
C LYS A 197 4.03 -3.58 -15.36
N ARG A 198 5.01 -2.67 -15.41
CA ARG A 198 5.50 -1.95 -14.23
C ARG A 198 4.36 -1.14 -13.62
N LEU A 199 4.18 -1.26 -12.31
CA LEU A 199 3.22 -0.46 -11.57
C LEU A 199 3.95 0.48 -10.61
N GLU A 200 3.63 1.76 -10.73
CA GLU A 200 4.02 2.87 -9.86
C GLU A 200 2.76 3.66 -9.49
N LEU A 201 2.84 4.54 -8.48
CA LEU A 201 1.66 5.27 -7.97
C LEU A 201 1.08 6.30 -8.94
N ASP A 202 1.90 6.76 -9.88
CA ASP A 202 1.55 7.69 -10.95
C ASP A 202 1.16 6.96 -12.26
N ILE A 203 1.32 5.64 -12.34
CA ILE A 203 0.90 4.84 -13.49
C ILE A 203 -0.56 4.41 -13.34
N ALA A 204 -1.38 4.76 -14.33
CA ALA A 204 -2.77 4.34 -14.39
C ALA A 204 -2.91 2.82 -14.61
N SER A 205 -3.62 2.17 -13.68
CA SER A 205 -3.92 0.74 -13.70
C SER A 205 -5.09 0.43 -12.77
N PRO A 206 -5.89 -0.62 -13.04
CA PRO A 206 -6.89 -1.11 -12.10
C PRO A 206 -6.30 -1.42 -10.71
N TRP A 207 -5.06 -1.89 -10.67
CA TRP A 207 -4.38 -2.25 -9.43
C TRP A 207 -3.87 -1.02 -8.69
N THR A 208 -3.33 -0.02 -9.41
CA THR A 208 -2.96 1.27 -8.80
C THR A 208 -4.20 1.96 -8.23
N PHE A 209 -5.34 1.93 -8.92
CA PHE A 209 -6.61 2.42 -8.37
C PHE A 209 -6.96 1.74 -7.05
N TYR A 210 -6.95 0.40 -7.03
CA TYR A 210 -7.27 -0.38 -5.82
C TYR A 210 -6.35 0.00 -4.66
N VAL A 211 -5.04 -0.08 -4.88
CA VAL A 211 -4.01 0.18 -3.85
C VAL A 211 -4.07 1.62 -3.37
N ARG A 212 -4.29 2.59 -4.26
CA ARG A 212 -4.48 3.99 -3.86
C ARG A 212 -5.71 4.13 -2.97
N LYS A 213 -6.82 3.48 -3.35
CA LYS A 213 -8.09 3.55 -2.63
C LYS A 213 -8.03 2.93 -1.24
N VAL A 214 -7.35 1.80 -1.09
CA VAL A 214 -7.31 1.07 0.19
C VAL A 214 -6.08 1.40 1.02
N GLY A 215 -4.97 1.83 0.43
CA GLY A 215 -3.69 2.01 1.10
C GLY A 215 -3.24 3.46 1.31
N PHE A 216 -3.45 4.32 0.32
CA PHE A 216 -2.88 5.69 0.32
C PHE A 216 -3.88 6.78 0.70
N GLU A 217 -5.13 6.66 0.25
CA GLU A 217 -6.18 7.59 0.67
C GLU A 217 -6.56 7.34 2.13
N GLY A 218 -5.88 8.00 3.07
CA GLY A 218 -6.06 7.79 4.51
C GLY A 218 -7.50 7.97 4.99
N PHE A 219 -8.32 8.77 4.30
CA PHE A 219 -9.74 8.96 4.61
C PHE A 219 -10.64 7.83 4.08
N SER A 220 -10.22 7.10 3.04
CA SER A 220 -11.07 6.20 2.26
C SER A 220 -11.64 5.06 3.11
N VAL A 221 -10.77 4.26 3.74
CA VAL A 221 -11.20 3.13 4.58
C VAL A 221 -12.03 3.59 5.79
N PRO A 222 -11.64 4.62 6.55
CA PRO A 222 -12.48 5.16 7.62
C PRO A 222 -13.88 5.59 7.14
N VAL A 223 -13.97 6.34 6.04
CA VAL A 223 -15.26 6.81 5.51
C VAL A 223 -16.13 5.64 5.06
N LEU A 224 -15.58 4.67 4.32
CA LEU A 224 -16.32 3.49 3.87
C LEU A 224 -16.87 2.67 5.04
N CYS A 225 -16.04 2.45 6.06
CA CYS A 225 -16.44 1.73 7.28
C CYS A 225 -17.58 2.43 8.01
N THR A 226 -17.51 3.77 8.15
CA THR A 226 -18.57 4.58 8.75
C THR A 226 -19.87 4.51 7.94
N ILE A 227 -19.79 4.61 6.62
CA ILE A 227 -20.96 4.48 5.73
C ILE A 227 -21.64 3.12 5.94
N PHE A 228 -20.89 2.02 6.01
CA PHE A 228 -21.48 0.70 6.22
C PHE A 228 -22.05 0.52 7.63
N LEU A 229 -21.39 1.04 8.66
CA LEU A 229 -21.93 1.01 10.03
C LEU A 229 -23.29 1.74 10.10
N VAL A 230 -23.41 2.91 9.49
CA VAL A 230 -24.67 3.68 9.46
C VAL A 230 -25.71 3.00 8.58
N TYR A 231 -25.32 2.54 7.39
CA TYR A 231 -26.19 1.85 6.44
C TYR A 231 -26.86 0.62 7.07
N THR A 232 -26.07 -0.22 7.74
CA THR A 232 -26.53 -1.48 8.30
C THR A 232 -27.56 -1.26 9.42
N CYS A 233 -27.36 -0.26 10.30
CA CYS A 233 -28.38 0.14 11.28
C CYS A 233 -29.64 0.73 10.60
N ALA A 234 -29.46 1.62 9.63
CA ALA A 234 -30.57 2.27 8.93
C ALA A 234 -31.48 1.27 8.22
N MET A 235 -30.91 0.21 7.64
CA MET A 235 -31.66 -0.87 7.01
C MET A 235 -32.54 -1.63 8.02
N VAL A 236 -32.02 -1.95 9.20
CA VAL A 236 -32.81 -2.62 10.26
C VAL A 236 -33.93 -1.70 10.77
N VAL A 237 -33.65 -0.40 10.94
CA VAL A 237 -34.66 0.59 11.34
C VAL A 237 -35.78 0.70 10.30
N GLU A 238 -35.46 0.70 9.01
CA GLU A 238 -36.45 0.80 7.93
C GLU A 238 -37.28 -0.49 7.79
N ASP A 239 -36.66 -1.66 7.95
CA ASP A 239 -37.37 -2.95 7.94
C ASP A 239 -38.34 -3.09 9.14
N ARG A 240 -38.03 -2.48 10.28
CA ARG A 240 -38.97 -2.35 11.40
C ARG A 240 -40.15 -1.46 11.06
N LYS A 241 -39.90 -0.31 10.45
CA LYS A 241 -40.94 0.65 10.05
C LYS A 241 -41.91 0.07 9.02
N SER A 242 -41.40 -0.74 8.08
CA SER A 242 -42.22 -1.37 7.04
C SER A 242 -43.06 -2.57 7.52
N ARG A 243 -43.05 -2.89 8.83
CA ARG A 243 -43.67 -4.10 9.44
C ARG A 243 -43.22 -5.44 8.84
N SER A 244 -42.27 -5.44 7.91
CA SER A 244 -41.70 -6.65 7.31
C SER A 244 -41.04 -7.55 8.37
N MET A 245 -40.53 -6.95 9.44
CA MET A 245 -40.01 -7.66 10.60
C MET A 245 -41.07 -8.41 11.41
N GLN A 246 -42.34 -7.98 11.39
CA GLN A 246 -43.44 -8.72 12.01
C GLN A 246 -43.74 -10.01 11.23
N LEU A 247 -43.60 -10.02 9.90
CA LEU A 247 -43.78 -11.23 9.09
C LEU A 247 -42.72 -12.30 9.34
N VAL A 248 -41.47 -11.89 9.60
CA VAL A 248 -40.39 -12.82 9.97
C VAL A 248 -40.56 -13.33 11.41
N LYS A 249 -41.12 -12.51 12.31
CA LYS A 249 -41.43 -12.89 13.70
C LYS A 249 -42.57 -13.92 13.83
N VAL A 250 -43.45 -14.03 12.82
CA VAL A 250 -44.55 -15.02 12.79
C VAL A 250 -44.05 -16.43 12.43
N LEU A 251 -42.83 -16.56 11.89
CA LEU A 251 -42.23 -17.87 11.64
C LEU A 251 -41.92 -18.56 12.99
N PRO A 252 -42.22 -19.86 13.15
CA PRO A 252 -42.02 -20.61 14.39
C PRO A 252 -40.53 -20.96 14.57
N LYS A 253 -39.69 -19.94 14.74
CA LYS A 253 -38.23 -20.07 14.88
C LYS A 253 -37.74 -19.31 16.11
N ASN A 254 -36.65 -19.79 16.71
CA ASN A 254 -36.01 -19.15 17.86
C ASN A 254 -35.66 -17.69 17.57
N ARG A 255 -35.75 -16.79 18.56
CA ARG A 255 -35.44 -15.35 18.41
C ARG A 255 -34.04 -15.11 17.82
N GLY A 256 -33.08 -15.98 18.13
CA GLY A 256 -31.74 -16.01 17.51
C GLY A 256 -31.72 -16.17 15.99
N TYR A 257 -32.72 -16.84 15.40
CA TYR A 257 -32.87 -16.94 13.95
C TYR A 257 -33.14 -15.57 13.31
N ILE A 258 -33.90 -14.69 13.98
CA ILE A 258 -34.20 -13.35 13.47
C ILE A 258 -32.89 -12.57 13.30
N PHE A 259 -32.02 -12.59 14.31
CA PHE A 259 -30.71 -11.96 14.25
C PHE A 259 -29.86 -12.49 13.09
N GLY A 260 -29.67 -13.82 13.02
CA GLY A 260 -28.87 -14.43 11.96
C GLY A 260 -29.42 -14.13 10.56
N HIS A 261 -30.74 -14.11 10.41
CA HIS A 261 -31.42 -13.79 9.16
C HIS A 261 -31.16 -12.35 8.70
N TYR A 262 -31.34 -11.36 9.58
CA TYR A 262 -31.09 -9.95 9.23
C TYR A 262 -29.63 -9.66 9.01
N TYR A 263 -28.75 -10.19 9.86
CA TYR A 263 -27.32 -10.04 9.73
C TYR A 263 -26.83 -10.58 8.37
N THR A 264 -27.21 -11.81 8.00
CA THR A 264 -26.79 -12.40 6.73
C THR A 264 -27.33 -11.65 5.51
N ALA A 265 -28.60 -11.25 5.50
CA ALA A 265 -29.19 -10.51 4.38
C ALA A 265 -28.52 -9.13 4.16
N ILE A 266 -28.28 -8.38 5.24
CA ILE A 266 -27.65 -7.06 5.18
C ILE A 266 -26.16 -7.20 4.87
N LEU A 267 -25.47 -8.20 5.43
CA LEU A 267 -24.07 -8.47 5.10
C LEU A 267 -23.89 -8.78 3.61
N LEU A 268 -24.77 -9.62 3.04
CA LEU A 268 -24.76 -9.90 1.61
C LEU A 268 -25.00 -8.63 0.77
N SER A 269 -25.86 -7.72 1.22
CA SER A 269 -26.06 -6.46 0.50
C SER A 269 -24.82 -5.55 0.57
N VAL A 270 -24.15 -5.47 1.72
CA VAL A 270 -22.86 -4.76 1.87
C VAL A 270 -21.82 -5.31 0.91
N PHE A 271 -21.65 -6.64 0.82
CA PHE A 271 -20.72 -7.25 -0.13
C PHE A 271 -21.07 -6.95 -1.58
N ILE A 272 -22.34 -7.04 -1.96
CA ILE A 272 -22.78 -6.73 -3.33
C ILE A 272 -22.52 -5.25 -3.67
N ILE A 273 -22.81 -4.32 -2.75
CA ILE A 273 -22.52 -2.89 -2.91
C ILE A 273 -21.02 -2.68 -3.13
N LEU A 274 -20.17 -3.34 -2.32
CA LEU A 274 -18.72 -3.24 -2.45
C LEU A 274 -18.23 -3.80 -3.79
N ILE A 275 -18.69 -4.99 -4.17
CA ILE A 275 -18.33 -5.62 -5.44
C ILE A 275 -18.72 -4.71 -6.60
N ILE A 276 -19.97 -4.24 -6.68
CA ILE A 276 -20.42 -3.38 -7.77
C ILE A 276 -19.61 -2.08 -7.81
N SER A 277 -19.43 -1.44 -6.66
CA SER A 277 -18.79 -0.12 -6.60
C SER A 277 -17.29 -0.16 -6.93
N PHE A 278 -16.56 -1.23 -6.59
CA PHE A 278 -15.14 -1.39 -6.95
C PHE A 278 -14.96 -2.02 -8.34
N LEU A 279 -15.85 -2.91 -8.76
CA LEU A 279 -15.75 -3.61 -10.04
C LEU A 279 -15.89 -2.63 -11.21
N ILE A 280 -16.78 -1.64 -11.13
CA ILE A 280 -16.97 -0.65 -12.20
C ILE A 280 -15.65 0.13 -12.50
N PRO A 281 -15.00 0.79 -11.51
CA PRO A 281 -13.69 1.41 -11.71
C PRO A 281 -12.59 0.45 -12.16
N ILE A 282 -12.52 -0.75 -11.58
CA ILE A 282 -11.51 -1.76 -11.95
C ILE A 282 -11.67 -2.17 -13.42
N LEU A 283 -12.91 -2.42 -13.87
CA LEU A 283 -13.18 -2.74 -15.27
C LEU A 283 -12.90 -1.56 -16.19
N PHE A 284 -13.32 -0.36 -15.82
CA PHE A 284 -13.03 0.86 -16.58
C PHE A 284 -11.53 1.05 -16.77
N MET A 285 -10.76 1.01 -15.68
CA MET A 285 -9.30 1.15 -15.71
C MET A 285 -8.64 0.00 -16.46
N GLY A 286 -9.11 -1.24 -16.29
CA GLY A 286 -8.52 -2.39 -16.96
C GLY A 286 -8.83 -2.45 -18.46
N ILE A 287 -9.99 -1.98 -18.91
CA ILE A 287 -10.31 -1.83 -20.34
C ILE A 287 -9.41 -0.77 -20.99
N ARG A 288 -9.16 0.34 -20.27
CA ARG A 288 -8.38 1.45 -20.80
C ARG A 288 -6.86 1.23 -20.75
N HIS A 289 -6.37 0.64 -19.66
CA HIS A 289 -4.94 0.57 -19.32
C HIS A 289 -4.39 -0.86 -19.21
N GLY A 290 -5.23 -1.87 -19.44
CA GLY A 290 -4.88 -3.29 -19.27
C GLY A 290 -4.95 -3.78 -17.82
N PHE A 291 -5.06 -5.10 -17.66
CA PHE A 291 -5.10 -5.80 -16.36
C PHE A 291 -3.74 -6.38 -15.93
N GLY A 292 -2.66 -6.11 -16.67
CA GLY A 292 -1.31 -6.56 -16.33
C GLY A 292 -0.78 -5.95 -15.02
N GLY A 293 0.26 -6.57 -14.46
CA GLY A 293 0.97 -6.04 -13.29
C GLY A 293 0.64 -6.70 -11.96
N LEU A 294 -0.23 -7.72 -11.92
CA LEU A 294 -0.54 -8.47 -10.67
C LEU A 294 0.66 -9.21 -10.06
N ARG A 295 1.73 -9.41 -10.83
CA ARG A 295 2.98 -10.02 -10.36
C ARG A 295 4.01 -9.01 -9.84
N ASN A 296 3.73 -7.70 -9.91
CA ASN A 296 4.64 -6.69 -9.38
C ASN A 296 5.01 -7.01 -7.94
N LEU A 297 6.31 -7.04 -7.66
CA LEU A 297 6.82 -7.29 -6.33
C LEU A 297 6.67 -6.03 -5.48
N ILE A 298 6.16 -6.21 -4.26
CA ILE A 298 6.02 -5.17 -3.25
C ILE A 298 6.56 -5.68 -1.90
N LEU A 299 7.04 -4.76 -1.08
CA LEU A 299 7.64 -5.08 0.21
C LEU A 299 6.59 -5.38 1.27
N VAL A 300 6.85 -6.41 2.06
CA VAL A 300 5.98 -6.94 3.11
C VAL A 300 6.80 -7.37 4.30
N ASP A 301 6.30 -7.14 5.52
CA ASP A 301 6.85 -7.76 6.74
C ASP A 301 6.27 -9.17 6.96
N PRO A 302 7.03 -10.25 6.68
CA PRO A 302 6.55 -11.61 6.90
C PRO A 302 6.37 -11.93 8.40
N LYS A 303 7.15 -11.29 9.30
CA LYS A 303 7.03 -11.54 10.75
C LYS A 303 5.68 -11.06 11.27
N GLY A 304 5.11 -10.01 10.68
CA GLY A 304 3.78 -9.52 10.99
C GLY A 304 2.65 -10.54 10.79
N PHE A 305 2.88 -11.61 10.00
CA PHE A 305 1.92 -12.70 9.83
C PHE A 305 1.91 -13.73 10.97
N THR A 306 2.95 -13.78 11.78
CA THR A 306 3.13 -14.78 12.85
C THR A 306 3.35 -14.18 14.23
N SER A 307 3.74 -12.90 14.30
CA SER A 307 4.07 -12.18 15.53
C SER A 307 3.12 -11.00 15.78
N PHE A 308 2.86 -10.71 17.06
CA PHE A 308 2.08 -9.53 17.48
C PHE A 308 2.89 -8.24 17.41
N ASN A 309 4.21 -8.35 17.28
CA ASN A 309 5.16 -7.27 17.09
C ASN A 309 5.66 -7.31 15.64
N GLY A 310 5.57 -6.18 14.94
CA GLY A 310 6.12 -6.02 13.61
C GLY A 310 7.62 -5.73 13.66
N TYR A 311 8.21 -5.48 12.50
CA TYR A 311 9.58 -4.97 12.43
C TYR A 311 9.71 -3.56 13.03
N GLU A 312 10.90 -3.21 13.49
CA GLU A 312 11.19 -1.88 14.00
C GLU A 312 11.31 -0.88 12.85
N HIS A 313 10.58 0.23 12.96
CA HIS A 313 10.56 1.29 11.97
C HIS A 313 10.33 2.65 12.62
N VAL A 314 10.69 3.71 11.89
CA VAL A 314 10.29 5.08 12.20
C VAL A 314 9.08 5.48 11.36
N ASP A 315 8.34 6.52 11.77
CA ASP A 315 7.14 7.01 11.06
C ASP A 315 7.45 7.80 9.77
N ILE A 316 8.46 7.34 9.02
CA ILE A 316 8.80 7.86 7.70
C ILE A 316 8.52 6.76 6.68
N TRP A 317 7.81 7.15 5.63
CA TRP A 317 7.26 6.22 4.67
C TRP A 317 7.89 6.42 3.30
N GLY A 318 8.34 5.31 2.71
CA GLY A 318 8.79 5.23 1.33
C GLY A 318 7.82 4.40 0.48
N THR A 319 8.10 4.36 -0.81
CA THR A 319 7.34 3.55 -1.77
C THR A 319 8.30 2.74 -2.62
N LEU A 320 7.99 1.46 -2.84
CA LEU A 320 8.64 0.63 -3.85
C LEU A 320 7.56 0.09 -4.78
N GLY A 321 7.53 0.57 -6.02
CA GLY A 321 6.36 0.35 -6.87
C GLY A 321 5.13 1.04 -6.29
N ILE A 322 4.01 0.30 -6.30
CA ILE A 322 2.77 0.72 -5.63
C ILE A 322 2.71 0.36 -4.14
N GLY A 323 3.71 -0.32 -3.60
CA GLY A 323 3.76 -0.72 -2.19
C GLY A 323 4.37 0.37 -1.30
N ARG A 324 3.74 0.65 -0.15
CA ARG A 324 4.27 1.57 0.86
C ARG A 324 5.03 0.79 1.93
N PHE A 325 6.18 1.28 2.37
CA PHE A 325 6.93 0.70 3.48
C PHE A 325 7.34 1.76 4.50
N ALA A 326 7.42 1.39 5.78
CA ALA A 326 8.01 2.24 6.81
C ALA A 326 9.51 1.96 6.89
N THR A 327 10.32 3.01 6.96
CA THR A 327 11.79 2.90 6.97
C THR A 327 12.31 2.55 8.36
N SER A 328 13.39 1.76 8.46
CA SER A 328 14.07 1.46 9.73
C SER A 328 15.21 2.42 10.08
N SER A 329 15.72 3.16 9.10
CA SER A 329 16.75 4.19 9.28
C SER A 329 16.55 5.37 8.32
N MET A 330 17.17 6.51 8.60
CA MET A 330 17.22 7.66 7.68
C MET A 330 18.57 7.67 6.98
N ASN A 331 18.58 7.79 5.64
CA ASN A 331 19.80 8.18 4.95
C ASN A 331 20.06 9.68 5.20
N MET A 332 21.33 10.08 5.36
CA MET A 332 21.77 11.49 5.44
C MET A 332 21.25 12.37 4.28
N ASN A 333 20.87 11.77 3.14
CA ASN A 333 20.26 12.44 1.99
C ASN A 333 18.72 12.30 1.90
N HIS A 334 18.02 12.01 3.00
CA HIS A 334 16.54 12.04 3.13
C HIS A 334 15.74 11.00 2.33
N GLY A 335 16.38 10.01 1.70
CA GLY A 335 15.67 8.89 1.05
C GLY A 335 15.26 7.80 2.04
N ALA A 336 13.99 7.39 2.04
CA ALA A 336 13.51 6.25 2.82
C ALA A 336 14.03 4.94 2.19
N MET A 337 14.77 4.15 2.96
CA MET A 337 15.29 2.84 2.53
C MET A 337 14.49 1.72 3.18
N PRO A 338 14.13 0.66 2.45
CA PRO A 338 13.37 -0.41 3.05
C PRO A 338 14.22 -1.18 4.07
N SER A 339 13.59 -1.63 5.15
CA SER A 339 14.26 -2.46 6.15
C SER A 339 14.68 -3.80 5.55
N ASN A 340 15.82 -4.33 5.99
CA ASN A 340 16.29 -5.67 5.63
C ASN A 340 15.37 -6.81 6.14
N GLN A 341 14.40 -6.49 6.99
CA GLN A 341 13.38 -7.43 7.46
C GLN A 341 12.20 -7.57 6.50
N LEU A 342 12.10 -6.69 5.50
CA LEU A 342 11.02 -6.72 4.51
C LEU A 342 11.39 -7.67 3.36
N GLU A 343 10.40 -8.42 2.90
CA GLU A 343 10.52 -9.35 1.79
C GLU A 343 9.64 -8.94 0.60
N LEU A 344 10.07 -9.30 -0.61
CA LEU A 344 9.34 -9.01 -1.84
C LEU A 344 8.28 -10.08 -2.12
N TYR A 345 7.01 -9.67 -2.09
CA TYR A 345 5.87 -10.54 -2.37
C TYR A 345 5.16 -10.07 -3.65
N PRO A 346 4.67 -10.99 -4.51
CA PRO A 346 3.82 -10.63 -5.63
C PRO A 346 2.54 -9.93 -5.17
N LEU A 347 2.14 -8.89 -5.88
CA LEU A 347 0.98 -8.06 -5.57
C LEU A 347 -0.30 -8.87 -5.31
N TRP A 348 -0.61 -9.87 -6.15
CA TRP A 348 -1.81 -10.70 -5.98
C TRP A 348 -1.84 -11.44 -4.63
N LYS A 349 -0.68 -11.86 -4.11
CA LYS A 349 -0.57 -12.57 -2.83
C LYS A 349 -0.89 -11.61 -1.69
N VAL A 350 -0.38 -10.39 -1.75
CA VAL A 350 -0.65 -9.33 -0.77
C VAL A 350 -2.12 -8.91 -0.80
N MET A 351 -2.72 -8.77 -2.00
CA MET A 351 -4.15 -8.51 -2.14
C MET A 351 -4.97 -9.61 -1.44
N GLY A 352 -4.64 -10.89 -1.67
CA GLY A 352 -5.30 -12.02 -1.01
C GLY A 352 -5.14 -11.99 0.52
N LEU A 353 -3.94 -11.73 1.03
CA LEU A 353 -3.67 -11.64 2.47
C LEU A 353 -4.41 -10.47 3.12
N SER A 354 -4.48 -9.31 2.45
CA SER A 354 -5.19 -8.14 2.95
C SER A 354 -6.71 -8.32 2.98
N MET A 355 -7.25 -9.20 2.12
CA MET A 355 -8.68 -9.45 2.04
C MET A 355 -9.24 -10.10 3.31
N ILE A 356 -8.42 -10.90 4.03
CA ILE A 356 -8.82 -11.59 5.27
C ILE A 356 -9.20 -10.58 6.37
N PRO A 357 -8.30 -9.69 6.86
CA PRO A 357 -8.66 -8.69 7.86
C PRO A 357 -9.69 -7.68 7.34
N ALA A 358 -9.73 -7.38 6.03
CA ALA A 358 -10.75 -6.52 5.46
C ALA A 358 -12.16 -7.11 5.61
N ILE A 359 -12.33 -8.40 5.28
CA ILE A 359 -13.60 -9.13 5.46
C ILE A 359 -13.98 -9.19 6.93
N LEU A 360 -13.04 -9.52 7.83
CA LEU A 360 -13.30 -9.58 9.27
C LEU A 360 -13.75 -8.22 9.82
N LYS A 361 -13.13 -7.13 9.38
CA LYS A 361 -13.51 -5.76 9.77
C LYS A 361 -14.92 -5.41 9.28
N LEU A 362 -15.25 -5.77 8.04
CA LEU A 362 -16.60 -5.57 7.49
C LEU A 362 -17.66 -6.39 8.21
N LEU A 363 -17.37 -7.65 8.55
CA LEU A 363 -18.23 -8.50 9.36
C LEU A 363 -18.50 -7.83 10.71
N PHE A 364 -17.45 -7.35 11.38
CA PHE A 364 -17.54 -6.72 12.70
C PHE A 364 -18.37 -5.44 12.68
N LEU A 365 -18.13 -4.54 11.73
CA LEU A 365 -18.88 -3.28 11.63
C LEU A 365 -20.34 -3.52 11.22
N THR A 366 -20.60 -4.48 10.34
CA THR A 366 -21.97 -4.88 9.97
C THR A 366 -22.70 -5.46 11.19
N LEU A 367 -22.02 -6.28 11.98
CA LEU A 367 -22.55 -6.86 13.21
C LEU A 367 -22.92 -5.76 14.22
N LEU A 368 -22.06 -4.76 14.41
CA LEU A 368 -22.35 -3.62 15.29
C LEU A 368 -23.57 -2.83 14.83
N GLY A 369 -23.65 -2.47 13.55
CA GLY A 369 -24.77 -1.67 13.04
C GLY A 369 -26.10 -2.43 13.08
N VAL A 370 -26.10 -3.71 12.70
CA VAL A 370 -27.29 -4.57 12.83
C VAL A 370 -27.65 -4.79 14.30
N GLY A 371 -26.66 -5.00 15.17
CA GLY A 371 -26.85 -5.18 16.61
C GLY A 371 -27.52 -3.98 17.27
N ILE A 372 -27.03 -2.76 17.02
CA ILE A 372 -27.65 -1.52 17.51
C ILE A 372 -29.08 -1.41 16.99
N GLY A 373 -29.27 -1.64 15.68
CA GLY A 373 -30.57 -1.60 15.03
C GLY A 373 -31.57 -2.61 15.61
N LEU A 374 -31.15 -3.80 16.03
CA LEU A 374 -32.06 -4.79 16.62
C LEU A 374 -32.31 -4.52 18.10
N CYS A 375 -31.28 -4.15 18.85
CA CYS A 375 -31.35 -3.99 20.30
C CYS A 375 -32.04 -2.70 20.75
N ILE A 376 -32.09 -1.64 19.93
CA ILE A 376 -32.70 -0.36 20.33
C ILE A 376 -34.02 -0.15 19.59
N SER A 377 -35.14 -0.32 20.29
CA SER A 377 -36.50 -0.20 19.72
C SER A 377 -36.83 1.19 19.17
N ASN A 378 -36.34 2.25 19.82
CA ASN A 378 -36.61 3.63 19.38
C ASN A 378 -35.70 4.00 18.19
N LYS A 379 -36.32 4.38 17.06
CA LYS A 379 -35.62 4.80 15.84
C LYS A 379 -34.61 5.94 16.09
N ASN A 380 -35.02 7.00 16.78
CA ASN A 380 -34.19 8.18 16.97
C ASN A 380 -32.99 7.85 17.86
N THR A 381 -33.21 7.06 18.91
CA THR A 381 -32.14 6.57 19.78
C THR A 381 -31.18 5.66 19.03
N SER A 382 -31.68 4.75 18.18
CA SER A 382 -30.85 3.87 17.36
C SER A 382 -29.94 4.67 16.42
N ILE A 383 -30.48 5.69 15.76
CA ILE A 383 -29.71 6.58 14.88
C ILE A 383 -28.66 7.35 15.68
N LEU A 384 -29.03 7.94 16.82
CA LEU A 384 -28.11 8.70 17.67
C LEU A 384 -26.94 7.83 18.16
N VAL A 385 -27.23 6.61 18.63
CA VAL A 385 -26.20 5.68 19.10
C VAL A 385 -25.29 5.25 17.96
N THR A 386 -25.82 4.92 16.79
CA THR A 386 -24.99 4.58 15.63
C THR A 386 -24.10 5.74 15.18
N SER A 387 -24.62 6.97 15.16
CA SER A 387 -23.82 8.16 14.86
C SER A 387 -22.69 8.36 15.87
N LEU A 388 -22.96 8.16 17.16
CA LEU A 388 -21.94 8.26 18.20
C LEU A 388 -20.85 7.18 18.04
N VAL A 389 -21.23 5.93 17.74
CA VAL A 389 -20.27 4.85 17.46
C VAL A 389 -19.46 5.14 16.19
N ALA A 390 -20.07 5.71 15.15
CA ALA A 390 -19.37 6.14 13.94
C ALA A 390 -18.31 7.22 14.22
N VAL A 391 -18.65 8.23 15.04
CA VAL A 391 -17.69 9.27 15.47
C VAL A 391 -16.57 8.65 16.28
N ILE A 392 -16.88 7.79 17.25
CA ILE A 392 -15.88 7.07 18.05
C ILE A 392 -14.94 6.25 17.15
N TYR A 393 -15.49 5.55 16.15
CA TYR A 393 -14.69 4.81 15.18
C TYR A 393 -13.72 5.73 14.43
N ILE A 394 -14.18 6.88 13.91
CA ILE A 394 -13.31 7.85 13.23
C ILE A 394 -12.20 8.35 14.15
N VAL A 395 -12.53 8.69 15.41
CA VAL A 395 -11.55 9.13 16.41
C VAL A 395 -10.49 8.05 16.64
N PHE A 396 -10.88 6.78 16.76
CA PHE A 396 -9.92 5.68 16.92
C PHE A 396 -9.10 5.41 15.66
N GLN A 397 -9.61 5.66 14.46
CA GLN A 397 -8.80 5.58 13.24
C GLN A 397 -7.74 6.68 13.16
N LEU A 398 -7.99 7.85 13.79
CA LEU A 398 -7.07 8.99 13.77
C LEU A 398 -6.04 8.95 14.91
N TYR A 399 -6.45 8.50 16.10
CA TYR A 399 -5.64 8.63 17.33
C TYR A 399 -5.41 7.30 18.07
N GLY A 400 -5.97 6.19 17.59
CA GLY A 400 -5.97 4.91 18.29
C GLY A 400 -4.86 3.94 17.88
N SER A 401 -3.85 4.38 17.11
CA SER A 401 -2.82 3.51 16.50
C SER A 401 -2.18 2.55 17.50
N ASP A 402 -1.98 2.99 18.75
CA ASP A 402 -1.20 2.25 19.74
C ASP A 402 -2.07 1.35 20.64
N MET A 403 -3.39 1.36 20.45
CA MET A 403 -4.29 0.62 21.31
C MET A 403 -4.21 -0.89 21.04
N LEU A 404 -3.71 -1.64 22.03
CA LEU A 404 -3.35 -3.05 21.86
C LEU A 404 -4.49 -3.96 21.36
N PHE A 405 -5.68 -3.81 21.91
CA PHE A 405 -6.81 -4.74 21.73
C PHE A 405 -8.10 -4.06 21.25
N ASN A 406 -8.00 -2.88 20.64
CA ASN A 406 -9.19 -2.14 20.18
C ASN A 406 -9.52 -2.50 18.72
N PRO A 407 -10.63 -3.19 18.42
CA PRO A 407 -11.00 -3.52 17.04
C PRO A 407 -11.37 -2.29 16.20
N LEU A 408 -11.71 -1.16 16.84
CA LEU A 408 -12.04 0.09 16.15
C LEU A 408 -10.81 0.91 15.75
N SER A 409 -9.61 0.60 16.27
CA SER A 409 -8.37 1.29 15.87
C SER A 409 -7.57 0.56 14.80
N ILE A 410 -7.97 -0.66 14.45
CA ILE A 410 -7.36 -1.42 13.35
C ILE A 410 -7.52 -0.61 12.05
N GLY A 411 -6.40 -0.20 11.46
CA GLY A 411 -6.37 0.66 10.28
C GLY A 411 -6.80 -0.03 8.98
N SER A 412 -6.20 0.40 7.86
CA SER A 412 -6.39 -0.28 6.58
C SER A 412 -5.77 -1.67 6.59
N ALA A 413 -6.55 -2.67 6.18
CA ALA A 413 -6.10 -4.04 6.00
C ALA A 413 -4.93 -4.14 5.01
N TRP A 414 -4.87 -3.27 4.00
CA TRP A 414 -3.75 -3.17 3.07
C TRP A 414 -2.46 -2.80 3.80
N ASN A 415 -2.46 -1.67 4.53
CA ASN A 415 -1.27 -1.17 5.23
C ASN A 415 -0.81 -2.12 6.35
N ILE A 416 -1.74 -2.77 7.04
CA ILE A 416 -1.43 -3.80 8.04
C ILE A 416 -0.71 -5.00 7.40
N THR A 417 -1.10 -5.37 6.18
CA THR A 417 -0.47 -6.50 5.46
C THR A 417 0.95 -6.16 5.01
N LEU A 418 1.24 -4.88 4.73
CA LEU A 418 2.61 -4.45 4.39
C LEU A 418 3.54 -4.38 5.60
N GLY A 419 2.99 -4.21 6.81
CA GLY A 419 3.74 -4.33 8.08
C GLY A 419 4.18 -3.01 8.71
N GLY A 420 4.02 -1.86 8.06
CA GLY A 420 4.46 -0.56 8.60
C GLY A 420 3.51 0.08 9.63
N MET A 421 2.55 -0.69 10.16
CA MET A 421 1.53 -0.19 11.08
C MET A 421 1.75 -0.77 12.48
N ALA A 422 1.34 -0.04 13.51
CA ALA A 422 1.39 -0.52 14.90
C ALA A 422 0.60 -1.84 15.16
N PHE A 423 -0.37 -2.15 14.30
CA PHE A 423 -1.02 -3.47 14.27
C PHE A 423 -0.34 -4.37 13.23
N THR A 424 0.14 -5.52 13.68
CA THR A 424 0.52 -6.61 12.77
C THR A 424 -0.71 -7.31 12.21
N TRP A 425 -0.51 -8.03 11.10
CA TRP A 425 -1.58 -8.78 10.44
C TRP A 425 -2.23 -9.81 11.37
N VAL A 426 -1.43 -10.64 12.06
CA VAL A 426 -1.99 -11.67 12.95
C VAL A 426 -2.72 -11.05 14.13
N ARG A 427 -2.18 -9.97 14.70
CA ARG A 427 -2.82 -9.25 15.81
C ARG A 427 -4.17 -8.66 15.38
N ALA A 428 -4.23 -8.04 14.20
CA ALA A 428 -5.49 -7.52 13.66
C ALA A 428 -6.53 -8.62 13.48
N VAL A 429 -6.13 -9.78 12.92
CA VAL A 429 -7.03 -10.93 12.76
C VAL A 429 -7.54 -11.44 14.11
N VAL A 430 -6.65 -11.66 15.09
CA VAL A 430 -7.05 -12.15 16.42
C VAL A 430 -8.00 -11.17 17.11
N VAL A 431 -7.68 -9.88 17.13
CA VAL A 431 -8.52 -8.86 17.76
C VAL A 431 -9.90 -8.79 17.09
N LEU A 432 -9.98 -8.86 15.76
CA LEU A 432 -11.26 -8.87 15.04
C LEU A 432 -12.08 -10.13 15.31
N VAL A 433 -11.45 -11.31 15.33
CA VAL A 433 -12.13 -12.59 15.62
C VAL A 433 -12.69 -12.60 17.04
N VAL A 434 -11.88 -12.19 18.03
CA VAL A 434 -12.32 -12.09 19.43
C VAL A 434 -13.47 -11.09 19.57
N ALA A 435 -13.36 -9.93 18.92
CA ALA A 435 -14.41 -8.91 18.93
C ALA A 435 -15.71 -9.42 18.29
N LEU A 436 -15.63 -10.13 17.16
CA LEU A 436 -16.78 -10.76 16.50
C LEU A 436 -17.49 -11.76 17.41
N ILE A 437 -16.75 -12.65 18.08
CA ILE A 437 -17.31 -13.66 18.99
C ILE A 437 -17.98 -12.97 20.18
N ALA A 438 -17.31 -12.00 20.81
CA ALA A 438 -17.82 -11.27 21.95
C ALA A 438 -19.09 -10.48 21.60
N SER A 439 -19.07 -9.69 20.52
CA SER A 439 -20.22 -8.90 20.07
C SER A 439 -21.40 -9.79 19.69
N THR A 440 -21.17 -10.90 18.98
CA THR A 440 -22.23 -11.84 18.61
C THR A 440 -22.90 -12.42 19.85
N THR A 441 -22.10 -12.83 20.84
CA THR A 441 -22.58 -13.40 22.10
C THR A 441 -23.42 -12.38 22.88
N ILE A 442 -22.93 -11.14 23.01
CA ILE A 442 -23.65 -10.06 23.71
C ILE A 442 -24.99 -9.76 23.02
N ILE A 443 -24.98 -9.58 21.69
CA ILE A 443 -26.20 -9.30 20.92
C ILE A 443 -27.21 -10.44 21.07
N TYR A 444 -26.75 -11.69 21.00
CA TYR A 444 -27.61 -12.86 21.17
C TYR A 444 -28.28 -12.91 22.56
N ILE A 445 -27.51 -12.64 23.62
CA ILE A 445 -28.03 -12.59 25.00
C ILE A 445 -29.08 -11.49 25.14
N ILE A 446 -28.82 -10.29 24.61
CA ILE A 446 -29.75 -9.16 24.68
C ILE A 446 -31.06 -9.49 23.95
N ILE A 447 -30.97 -9.99 22.71
CA ILE A 447 -32.16 -10.30 21.88
C ILE A 447 -33.03 -11.40 22.52
N ASN A 448 -32.42 -12.38 23.18
CA ASN A 448 -33.20 -13.42 23.87
C ASN A 448 -33.95 -12.88 25.09
N LYS A 449 -33.36 -11.91 25.80
CA LYS A 449 -33.97 -11.27 26.98
C LYS A 449 -34.96 -10.14 26.65
N GLN A 450 -34.98 -9.64 25.41
CA GLN A 450 -35.92 -8.59 25.03
C GLN A 450 -37.33 -9.13 24.84
N ASP A 451 -38.26 -8.61 25.64
CA ASP A 451 -39.69 -8.77 25.39
C ASP A 451 -40.08 -7.89 24.19
N PHE A 452 -40.32 -8.54 23.06
CA PHE A 452 -40.95 -7.90 21.92
C PHE A 452 -42.44 -7.73 22.24
N ASN A 453 -42.77 -6.67 22.98
CA ASN A 453 -44.17 -6.28 23.19
C ASN A 453 -44.83 -6.10 21.82
N VAL A 454 -45.92 -6.86 21.64
CA VAL A 454 -46.75 -6.97 20.42
C VAL A 454 -47.44 -5.65 20.11
#